data_AF-A0A5M6CL56-F1
#
_entry.id   AF-A0A5M6CL56-F1
#
_cell.length_a   1.000
_cell.length_b   1.000
_cell.length_c   1.000
_cell.angle_alpha   90.00
_cell.angle_beta   90.00
_cell.angle_gamma   90.00
#
_symmetry.space_group_name_H-M   'P 1'
#
loop_
_entity.id
_entity.type
_entity.pdbx_description
1 polymer ?
#
loop_
_entity_poly.entity_id
_entity_poly.type
_entity_poly.pdbx_seq_one_letter_code
_entity_poly.pdbx_strand_id
1 'polypeptide(L)'
;MKTSMTQLTKQLLLVAIMLFSAQAFAQKVTTKAVDNKGTIVWVIDSTSTFITPADTAGMLANYLENASNGVRKDGDTVKLGGTLTEVTTITTTATEFLQIMGLQGGTTADSLVVIDPATGQLKRMSVQSLLGNITYKNGITRSADSVKLGGALTEPTTITTDGTNTLSIPGLQAGSGTDSIVVTDPATGVLKTVSASTLMNNLDVANGLTKTGDSIKLGGTLNQATTIGTNGHNLTIGVGGAAGDSLNITGLSSGNLATDSIVVVNGATGKVARVSASTLLQSGESVFNAAGGASEMYAVPGLPENVTKVWVFRNGVKLLTTTDYTVTGGNVTVAIPGVSLVAGDVIEVQWVK
;
A
#
# COMPACT_ATOMS: atom_id res chain seq x y z
N MET A 1 -0.45 -75.16 159.24
CA MET A 1 0.93 -75.69 159.09
C MET A 1 1.40 -75.26 157.70
N LYS A 2 2.14 -74.17 157.58
CA LYS A 2 3.61 -74.07 157.62
C LYS A 2 4.30 -74.87 156.49
N THR A 3 5.05 -74.11 155.66
CA THR A 3 6.28 -74.46 154.90
C THR A 3 6.09 -75.32 153.65
N SER A 4 6.85 -75.20 152.55
CA SER A 4 8.04 -74.41 152.16
C SER A 4 8.11 -74.55 150.60
N MET A 5 8.50 -73.60 149.75
CA MET A 5 9.71 -72.75 149.62
C MET A 5 10.45 -73.12 148.31
N THR A 6 10.66 -72.08 147.48
CA THR A 6 11.79 -71.86 146.52
C THR A 6 11.97 -72.79 145.32
N GLN A 7 11.69 -72.30 144.11
CA GLN A 7 12.63 -71.62 143.17
C GLN A 7 13.73 -72.52 142.59
N LEU A 8 13.62 -72.81 141.28
CA LEU A 8 14.77 -72.84 140.38
C LEU A 8 14.36 -72.23 139.03
N THR A 9 15.27 -71.45 138.46
CA THR A 9 15.08 -70.40 137.46
C THR A 9 15.59 -70.84 136.06
N LYS A 10 15.07 -70.20 135.00
CA LYS A 10 15.70 -69.85 133.68
C LYS A 10 15.75 -70.85 132.49
N GLN A 11 15.26 -70.32 131.33
CA GLN A 11 15.73 -70.43 129.92
C GLN A 11 15.49 -71.76 129.14
N LEU A 12 15.15 -71.86 127.84
CA LEU A 12 14.84 -70.97 126.70
C LEU A 12 14.45 -71.84 125.45
N LEU A 13 13.64 -71.30 124.52
CA LEU A 13 13.68 -71.46 123.03
C LEU A 13 12.87 -72.54 122.22
N LEU A 14 11.73 -72.10 121.67
CA LEU A 14 11.26 -72.00 120.25
C LEU A 14 11.71 -72.97 119.13
N VAL A 15 10.75 -73.62 118.42
CA VAL A 15 10.76 -73.98 116.97
C VAL A 15 9.32 -73.99 116.40
N ALA A 16 9.14 -73.51 115.15
CA ALA A 16 7.89 -73.20 114.43
C ALA A 16 7.48 -74.25 113.37
N ILE A 17 6.19 -74.24 112.95
CA ILE A 17 5.74 -74.76 111.63
C ILE A 17 4.82 -73.69 110.99
N MET A 18 5.22 -73.22 109.81
CA MET A 18 4.48 -72.32 108.92
C MET A 18 3.39 -73.08 108.14
N LEU A 19 2.22 -72.45 107.97
CA LEU A 19 1.28 -72.75 106.88
C LEU A 19 1.05 -71.47 106.08
N PHE A 20 1.55 -71.47 104.85
CA PHE A 20 1.36 -70.45 103.83
C PHE A 20 -0.13 -70.33 103.47
N SER A 21 -0.70 -69.13 103.53
CA SER A 21 -1.84 -68.76 102.68
C SER A 21 -1.31 -67.99 101.48
N ALA A 22 -1.27 -68.66 100.33
CA ALA A 22 -0.95 -68.00 99.07
C ALA A 22 -2.07 -67.00 98.73
N GLN A 23 -1.72 -65.73 98.55
CA GLN A 23 -2.58 -64.83 97.78
C GLN A 23 -2.51 -65.30 96.33
N ALA A 24 -3.55 -65.98 95.86
CA ALA A 24 -3.74 -66.20 94.44
C ALA A 24 -3.96 -64.81 93.81
N PHE A 25 -2.95 -64.29 93.13
CA PHE A 25 -3.17 -63.27 92.11
C PHE A 25 -3.99 -63.94 91.01
N ALA A 26 -5.32 -63.87 91.13
CA ALA A 26 -6.19 -64.26 90.06
C ALA A 26 -5.82 -63.40 88.85
N GLN A 27 -5.29 -64.07 87.83
CA GLN A 27 -5.00 -63.52 86.53
C GLN A 27 -6.21 -62.69 86.08
N LYS A 28 -5.97 -61.42 85.73
CA LYS A 28 -7.00 -60.48 85.26
C LYS A 28 -7.45 -60.89 83.86
N VAL A 29 -8.22 -61.97 83.79
CA VAL A 29 -8.76 -62.56 82.56
C VAL A 29 -10.15 -61.95 82.35
N THR A 30 -10.29 -61.12 81.32
CA THR A 30 -11.59 -60.62 80.89
C THR A 30 -12.51 -61.81 80.60
N THR A 31 -13.60 -61.91 81.36
CA THR A 31 -14.52 -63.04 81.26
C THR A 31 -15.75 -62.63 80.47
N LYS A 32 -16.11 -63.43 79.45
CA LYS A 32 -17.33 -63.23 78.66
C LYS A 32 -18.54 -63.63 79.50
N ALA A 33 -19.34 -62.67 79.91
CA ALA A 33 -20.63 -62.88 80.55
C ALA A 33 -21.77 -62.66 79.55
N VAL A 34 -22.94 -63.26 79.80
CA VAL A 34 -24.15 -63.00 79.01
C VAL A 34 -25.21 -62.52 79.98
N ASP A 35 -25.81 -61.36 79.71
CA ASP A 35 -26.85 -60.81 80.57
C ASP A 35 -28.17 -61.59 80.44
N ASN A 36 -29.13 -61.28 81.31
CA ASN A 36 -30.42 -61.98 81.37
C ASN A 36 -31.31 -61.73 80.14
N LYS A 37 -30.83 -60.93 79.18
CA LYS A 37 -31.48 -60.63 77.90
C LYS A 37 -30.73 -61.27 76.72
N GLY A 38 -29.67 -62.05 76.98
CA GLY A 38 -28.88 -62.75 75.96
C GLY A 38 -27.74 -61.91 75.36
N THR A 39 -27.48 -60.71 75.86
CA THR A 39 -26.43 -59.83 75.35
C THR A 39 -25.08 -60.24 75.91
N ILE A 40 -24.08 -60.39 75.06
CA ILE A 40 -22.70 -60.69 75.48
C ILE A 40 -22.08 -59.41 76.05
N VAL A 41 -21.48 -59.52 77.23
CA VAL A 41 -20.83 -58.45 77.98
C VAL A 41 -19.47 -58.93 78.47
N TRP A 42 -18.44 -58.08 78.38
CA TRP A 42 -17.11 -58.43 78.87
C TRP A 42 -16.88 -57.77 80.24
N VAL A 43 -16.55 -58.59 81.24
CA VAL A 43 -16.32 -58.15 82.63
C VAL A 43 -14.83 -57.91 82.83
N ILE A 44 -14.46 -56.68 83.21
CA ILE A 44 -13.05 -56.26 83.35
C ILE A 44 -12.49 -56.61 84.73
N ASP A 45 -13.31 -56.48 85.78
CA ASP A 45 -13.01 -57.00 87.10
C ASP A 45 -14.29 -57.33 87.90
N SER A 46 -14.11 -58.00 89.04
CA SER A 46 -15.18 -58.51 89.91
C SER A 46 -15.95 -57.43 90.68
N THR A 47 -15.61 -56.15 90.51
CA THR A 47 -16.07 -55.05 91.37
C THR A 47 -16.66 -53.86 90.64
N SER A 48 -16.39 -53.63 89.36
CA SER A 48 -17.16 -52.63 88.59
C SER A 48 -16.95 -52.66 87.08
N THR A 49 -18.06 -52.33 86.40
CA THR A 49 -18.28 -51.98 84.98
C THR A 49 -18.16 -53.09 83.93
N PHE A 50 -19.35 -53.46 83.45
CA PHE A 50 -19.61 -54.18 82.22
C PHE A 50 -19.27 -53.28 81.03
N ILE A 51 -18.54 -53.76 80.00
CA ILE A 51 -18.50 -53.06 78.71
C ILE A 51 -19.79 -53.41 77.97
N THR A 52 -20.74 -52.49 77.95
CA THR A 52 -21.95 -52.60 77.15
C THR A 52 -21.71 -52.06 75.73
N PRO A 53 -22.59 -52.37 74.76
CA PRO A 53 -22.55 -51.72 73.44
C PRO A 53 -22.63 -50.19 73.53
N ALA A 54 -23.27 -49.63 74.57
CA ALA A 54 -23.32 -48.20 74.81
C ALA A 54 -21.99 -47.62 75.30
N ASP A 55 -21.25 -48.35 76.13
CA ASP A 55 -19.88 -47.98 76.54
C ASP A 55 -18.92 -48.04 75.35
N THR A 56 -19.11 -49.04 74.47
CA THR A 56 -18.39 -49.13 73.20
C THR A 56 -18.75 -47.95 72.28
N ALA A 57 -20.04 -47.60 72.16
CA ALA A 57 -20.48 -46.46 71.37
C ALA A 57 -19.95 -45.12 71.92
N GLY A 58 -19.89 -44.93 73.24
CA GLY A 58 -19.33 -43.73 73.88
C GLY A 58 -17.80 -43.62 73.74
N MET A 59 -17.08 -44.75 73.83
CA MET A 59 -15.63 -44.79 73.58
C MET A 59 -15.27 -44.57 72.11
N LEU A 60 -16.11 -45.05 71.19
CA LEU A 60 -15.93 -44.83 69.76
C LEU A 60 -16.52 -43.51 69.28
N ALA A 61 -17.38 -42.81 70.02
CA ALA A 61 -18.01 -41.55 69.59
C ALA A 61 -16.98 -40.50 69.16
N ASN A 62 -15.90 -40.30 69.92
CA ASN A 62 -14.81 -39.38 69.54
C ASN A 62 -14.03 -39.82 68.29
N TYR A 63 -14.10 -41.09 67.88
CA TYR A 63 -13.47 -41.59 66.65
C TYR A 63 -14.47 -41.73 65.48
N LEU A 64 -15.77 -41.85 65.77
CA LEU A 64 -16.85 -42.01 64.79
C LEU A 64 -17.58 -40.70 64.47
N GLU A 65 -17.42 -39.65 65.27
CA GLU A 65 -18.13 -38.37 65.11
C GLU A 65 -17.24 -37.20 64.65
N ASN A 66 -15.92 -37.38 64.60
CA ASN A 66 -14.98 -36.30 64.27
C ASN A 66 -14.72 -36.17 62.76
N ALA A 67 -15.75 -35.79 62.00
CA ALA A 67 -15.55 -35.19 60.69
C ALA A 67 -15.32 -33.68 60.87
N SER A 68 -14.09 -33.21 60.68
CA SER A 68 -13.74 -31.79 60.77
C SER A 68 -13.05 -31.30 59.50
N ASN A 69 -13.05 -29.98 59.28
CA ASN A 69 -12.26 -29.29 58.26
C ASN A 69 -12.33 -29.89 56.84
N GLY A 70 -13.48 -29.74 56.17
CA GLY A 70 -13.65 -30.13 54.75
C GLY A 70 -14.27 -31.52 54.51
N VAL A 71 -14.33 -32.37 55.54
CA VAL A 71 -15.09 -33.64 55.50
C VAL A 71 -16.40 -33.55 56.27
N ARG A 72 -17.41 -34.32 55.85
CA ARG A 72 -18.71 -34.46 56.53
C ARG A 72 -19.05 -35.94 56.69
N LYS A 73 -19.67 -36.31 57.81
CA LYS A 73 -20.25 -37.64 58.01
C LYS A 73 -21.63 -37.74 57.33
N ASP A 74 -21.89 -38.85 56.65
CA ASP A 74 -23.18 -39.20 56.05
C ASP A 74 -23.50 -40.66 56.32
N GLY A 75 -24.37 -40.91 57.30
CA GLY A 75 -24.54 -42.25 57.88
C GLY A 75 -23.21 -42.75 58.44
N ASP A 76 -22.78 -43.95 58.04
CA ASP A 76 -21.51 -44.55 58.46
C ASP A 76 -20.31 -44.18 57.56
N THR A 77 -20.48 -43.23 56.64
CA THR A 77 -19.44 -42.83 55.69
C THR A 77 -18.89 -41.43 55.96
N VAL A 78 -17.62 -41.21 55.66
CA VAL A 78 -16.99 -39.88 55.64
C VAL A 78 -16.84 -39.45 54.18
N LYS A 79 -17.37 -38.27 53.85
CA LYS A 79 -17.37 -37.70 52.50
C LYS A 79 -16.67 -36.35 52.49
N LEU A 80 -16.09 -35.98 51.35
CA LEU A 80 -15.65 -34.61 51.09
C LEU A 80 -16.88 -33.69 50.93
N GLY A 81 -16.74 -32.41 51.29
CA GLY A 81 -17.81 -31.40 51.14
C GLY A 81 -18.34 -30.82 52.45
N GLY A 82 -17.61 -30.97 53.56
CA GLY A 82 -17.83 -30.18 54.79
C GLY A 82 -17.22 -28.78 54.70
N THR A 83 -17.52 -27.91 55.66
CA THR A 83 -16.91 -26.57 55.74
C THR A 83 -15.45 -26.68 56.17
N LEU A 84 -14.55 -25.92 55.52
CA LEU A 84 -13.19 -25.72 56.00
C LEU A 84 -13.22 -24.77 57.20
N THR A 85 -12.71 -25.21 58.35
CA THR A 85 -12.65 -24.44 59.59
C THR A 85 -11.30 -23.79 59.82
N GLU A 86 -10.29 -24.20 59.04
CA GLU A 86 -8.93 -23.69 59.03
C GLU A 86 -8.33 -23.84 57.62
N VAL A 87 -7.19 -23.18 57.36
CA VAL A 87 -6.51 -23.28 56.07
C VAL A 87 -6.06 -24.71 55.84
N THR A 88 -6.44 -25.29 54.71
CA THR A 88 -6.09 -26.67 54.34
C THR A 88 -5.23 -26.66 53.09
N THR A 89 -4.09 -27.33 53.16
CA THR A 89 -3.14 -27.45 52.05
C THR A 89 -3.04 -28.91 51.62
N ILE A 90 -3.21 -29.17 50.33
CA ILE A 90 -2.91 -30.46 49.72
C ILE A 90 -1.51 -30.35 49.10
N THR A 91 -0.52 -30.97 49.72
CA THR A 91 0.83 -31.04 49.18
C THR A 91 0.92 -32.18 48.18
N THR A 92 1.46 -31.88 47.00
CA THR A 92 1.76 -32.84 45.94
C THR A 92 3.26 -32.86 45.72
N THR A 93 3.76 -33.84 44.96
CA THR A 93 5.14 -33.89 44.51
C THR A 93 5.18 -33.77 42.99
N ALA A 94 6.39 -33.76 42.41
CA ALA A 94 6.54 -33.80 40.95
C ALA A 94 6.03 -35.10 40.33
N THR A 95 5.93 -36.18 41.11
CA THR A 95 5.51 -37.52 40.66
C THR A 95 4.11 -37.91 41.15
N GLU A 96 3.65 -37.37 42.28
CA GLU A 96 2.32 -37.58 42.83
C GLU A 96 1.50 -36.29 42.78
N PHE A 97 0.64 -36.18 41.76
CA PHE A 97 -0.13 -34.97 41.46
C PHE A 97 -1.61 -35.11 41.80
N LEU A 98 -2.28 -33.97 42.08
CA LEU A 98 -3.72 -33.92 42.28
C LEU A 98 -4.42 -33.90 40.91
N GLN A 99 -5.14 -34.98 40.58
CA GLN A 99 -5.96 -35.06 39.37
C GLN A 99 -7.43 -34.77 39.67
N ILE A 100 -8.05 -33.93 38.84
CA ILE A 100 -9.51 -33.77 38.80
C ILE A 100 -9.98 -34.26 37.43
N MET A 101 -10.68 -35.38 37.41
CA MET A 101 -11.21 -35.99 36.19
C MET A 101 -12.71 -35.69 36.03
N GLY A 102 -13.21 -35.74 34.79
CA GLY A 102 -14.63 -35.52 34.50
C GLY A 102 -15.08 -34.05 34.47
N LEU A 103 -14.16 -33.12 34.28
CA LEU A 103 -14.47 -31.70 34.09
C LEU A 103 -15.39 -31.50 32.87
N GLN A 104 -16.39 -30.63 33.02
CA GLN A 104 -17.30 -30.23 31.95
C GLN A 104 -16.80 -28.95 31.26
N GLY A 105 -17.19 -28.72 30.01
CA GLY A 105 -16.87 -27.50 29.29
C GLY A 105 -17.53 -26.26 29.93
N GLY A 106 -16.77 -25.16 30.03
CA GLY A 106 -17.27 -23.90 30.56
C GLY A 106 -17.95 -23.02 29.52
N THR A 107 -18.73 -22.06 30.00
CA THR A 107 -19.38 -20.97 29.26
C THR A 107 -18.66 -19.65 29.52
N THR A 108 -19.04 -18.58 28.82
CA THR A 108 -18.48 -17.23 29.06
C THR A 108 -18.90 -16.61 30.40
N ALA A 109 -19.88 -17.21 31.10
CA ALA A 109 -20.28 -16.80 32.45
C ALA A 109 -19.41 -17.45 33.54
N ASP A 110 -18.67 -18.52 33.20
CA ASP A 110 -17.86 -19.24 34.16
C ASP A 110 -16.56 -18.50 34.47
N SER A 111 -16.07 -18.69 35.70
CA SER A 111 -14.78 -18.17 36.12
C SER A 111 -13.68 -19.17 35.84
N LEU A 112 -12.52 -18.67 35.46
CA LEU A 112 -11.27 -19.43 35.48
C LEU A 112 -10.81 -19.60 36.92
N VAL A 113 -10.30 -20.78 37.25
CA VAL A 113 -9.60 -21.02 38.52
C VAL A 113 -8.12 -20.74 38.28
N VAL A 114 -7.58 -19.82 39.06
CA VAL A 114 -6.15 -19.45 39.05
C VAL A 114 -5.58 -19.68 40.43
N ILE A 115 -4.26 -19.84 40.53
CA ILE A 115 -3.57 -19.98 41.80
C ILE A 115 -2.82 -18.69 42.08
N ASP A 116 -2.95 -18.16 43.30
CA ASP A 116 -2.06 -17.12 43.80
C ASP A 116 -0.68 -17.75 44.06
N PRO A 117 0.37 -17.36 43.31
CA PRO A 117 1.66 -18.03 43.41
C PRO A 117 2.39 -17.77 44.74
N ALA A 118 2.05 -16.70 45.46
CA ALA A 118 2.68 -16.37 46.73
C ALA A 118 2.06 -17.14 47.90
N THR A 119 0.74 -17.38 47.85
CA THR A 119 -0.01 -18.01 48.95
C THR A 119 -0.51 -19.41 48.65
N GLY A 120 -0.43 -19.87 47.38
CA GLY A 120 -0.98 -21.14 46.92
C GLY A 120 -2.51 -21.18 46.88
N GLN A 121 -3.20 -20.08 47.16
CA GLN A 121 -4.66 -20.03 47.22
C GLN A 121 -5.30 -20.12 45.84
N LEU A 122 -6.31 -20.97 45.69
CA LEU A 122 -7.17 -20.98 44.52
C LEU A 122 -8.07 -19.74 44.53
N LYS A 123 -8.05 -18.98 43.44
CA LYS A 123 -8.87 -17.79 43.20
C LYS A 123 -9.70 -17.98 41.94
N ARG A 124 -10.80 -17.25 41.86
CA ARG A 124 -11.58 -17.13 40.63
C ARG A 124 -11.19 -15.87 39.89
N MET A 125 -11.04 -15.96 38.58
CA MET A 125 -10.81 -14.82 37.69
C MET A 125 -11.86 -14.87 36.57
N SER A 126 -12.52 -13.75 36.32
CA SER A 126 -13.41 -13.66 35.15
C SER A 126 -12.57 -13.61 33.87
N VAL A 127 -13.14 -14.09 32.77
CA VAL A 127 -12.50 -13.97 31.45
C VAL A 127 -12.26 -12.50 31.08
N GLN A 128 -13.16 -11.59 31.51
CA GLN A 128 -12.99 -10.15 31.32
C GLN A 128 -11.80 -9.59 32.09
N SER A 129 -11.54 -10.03 33.32
CA SER A 129 -10.35 -9.57 34.06
C SER A 129 -9.05 -10.13 33.47
N LEU A 130 -9.08 -11.34 32.89
CA LEU A 130 -7.92 -11.92 32.22
C LEU A 130 -7.57 -11.20 30.91
N LEU A 131 -8.58 -10.87 30.10
CA LEU A 131 -8.39 -10.32 28.75
C LEU A 131 -8.60 -8.80 28.66
N GLY A 132 -9.13 -8.18 29.71
CA GLY A 132 -9.52 -6.76 29.75
C GLY A 132 -8.35 -5.78 29.68
N ASN A 133 -7.13 -6.25 29.94
CA ASN A 133 -5.92 -5.42 29.90
C ASN A 133 -5.27 -5.38 28.51
N ILE A 134 -5.79 -6.10 27.52
CA ILE A 134 -5.28 -6.02 26.14
C ILE A 134 -5.68 -4.66 25.55
N THR A 135 -4.69 -3.81 25.33
CA THR A 135 -4.91 -2.48 24.74
C THR A 135 -4.59 -2.50 23.25
N TYR A 136 -5.55 -2.12 22.43
CA TYR A 136 -5.39 -1.94 20.98
C TYR A 136 -5.06 -0.47 20.72
N LYS A 137 -3.92 -0.21 20.10
CA LYS A 137 -3.44 1.15 19.81
C LYS A 137 -2.96 1.25 18.38
N ASN A 138 -2.77 2.50 17.94
CA ASN A 138 -2.00 2.84 16.75
C ASN A 138 -2.44 2.12 15.47
N GLY A 139 -3.63 2.47 14.96
CA GLY A 139 -4.16 1.89 13.72
C GLY A 139 -4.74 0.47 13.84
N ILE A 140 -4.72 -0.13 15.04
CA ILE A 140 -5.42 -1.37 15.35
C ILE A 140 -6.68 -1.07 16.16
N THR A 141 -7.82 -1.63 15.75
CA THR A 141 -9.09 -1.55 16.48
C THR A 141 -9.67 -2.92 16.76
N ARG A 142 -10.34 -3.05 17.91
CA ARG A 142 -11.18 -4.20 18.23
C ARG A 142 -12.64 -3.87 17.90
N SER A 143 -13.30 -4.79 17.19
CA SER A 143 -14.70 -4.70 16.81
C SER A 143 -15.36 -6.02 17.18
N ALA A 144 -16.12 -6.02 18.28
CA ALA A 144 -16.62 -7.24 18.92
C ALA A 144 -15.47 -8.23 19.20
N ASP A 145 -15.48 -9.37 18.53
CA ASP A 145 -14.50 -10.45 18.70
C ASP A 145 -13.35 -10.39 17.69
N SER A 146 -13.36 -9.42 16.77
CA SER A 146 -12.30 -9.27 15.76
C SER A 146 -11.32 -8.14 16.12
N VAL A 147 -10.04 -8.40 15.88
CA VAL A 147 -8.98 -7.38 15.82
C VAL A 147 -8.74 -7.06 14.36
N LYS A 148 -8.74 -5.77 13.98
CA LYS A 148 -8.62 -5.33 12.59
C LYS A 148 -7.72 -4.11 12.45
N LEU A 149 -7.17 -3.92 11.25
CA LEU A 149 -6.60 -2.64 10.85
C LEU A 149 -7.73 -1.60 10.72
N GLY A 150 -7.44 -0.38 11.11
CA GLY A 150 -8.37 0.74 11.11
C GLY A 150 -8.36 1.46 12.46
N GLY A 151 -8.56 2.78 12.44
CA GLY A 151 -8.38 3.67 13.60
C GLY A 151 -7.26 4.68 13.37
N ALA A 152 -7.14 5.67 14.24
CA ALA A 152 -6.08 6.68 14.13
C ALA A 152 -4.71 6.07 14.49
N LEU A 153 -3.67 6.49 13.75
CA LEU A 153 -2.29 6.35 14.20
C LEU A 153 -2.04 7.42 15.26
N THR A 154 -1.69 7.00 16.48
CA THR A 154 -1.41 7.90 17.61
C THR A 154 0.08 8.07 17.86
N GLU A 155 0.90 7.28 17.18
CA GLU A 155 2.35 7.27 17.27
C GLU A 155 2.95 7.08 15.86
N PRO A 156 4.15 7.60 15.56
CA PRO A 156 4.82 7.36 14.27
C PRO A 156 4.95 5.86 13.99
N THR A 157 4.58 5.43 12.78
CA THR A 157 4.56 4.01 12.39
C THR A 157 5.38 3.80 11.14
N THR A 158 6.29 2.82 11.17
CA THR A 158 7.09 2.41 10.00
C THR A 158 6.82 0.94 9.72
N ILE A 159 6.50 0.62 8.46
CA ILE A 159 6.41 -0.75 7.97
C ILE A 159 7.63 -0.99 7.08
N THR A 160 8.58 -1.79 7.55
CA THR A 160 9.77 -2.15 6.78
C THR A 160 9.46 -3.33 5.85
N THR A 161 10.00 -3.28 4.64
CA THR A 161 9.90 -4.35 3.63
C THR A 161 11.29 -4.65 3.08
N ASP A 162 11.42 -5.80 2.42
CA ASP A 162 12.64 -6.17 1.70
C ASP A 162 12.27 -6.85 0.37
N GLY A 163 13.27 -7.34 -0.37
CA GLY A 163 13.05 -7.99 -1.67
C GLY A 163 12.24 -9.30 -1.62
N THR A 164 12.12 -9.93 -0.46
CA THR A 164 11.32 -11.14 -0.21
C THR A 164 10.00 -10.80 0.48
N ASN A 165 10.04 -9.89 1.46
CA ASN A 165 8.91 -9.47 2.29
C ASN A 165 8.35 -8.13 1.78
N THR A 166 7.46 -8.17 0.79
CA THR A 166 6.87 -6.99 0.15
C THR A 166 5.52 -6.58 0.76
N LEU A 167 5.14 -5.29 0.68
CA LEU A 167 3.78 -4.82 0.98
C LEU A 167 2.93 -4.79 -0.30
N SER A 168 2.02 -5.77 -0.45
CA SER A 168 1.09 -5.85 -1.58
C SER A 168 -0.34 -5.54 -1.15
N ILE A 169 -1.04 -4.70 -1.92
CA ILE A 169 -2.46 -4.37 -1.72
C ILE A 169 -3.22 -4.84 -2.98
N PRO A 170 -3.59 -6.12 -3.07
CA PRO A 170 -4.35 -6.62 -4.22
C PRO A 170 -5.78 -6.07 -4.23
N GLY A 171 -6.37 -5.95 -5.43
CA GLY A 171 -7.77 -5.54 -5.57
C GLY A 171 -8.02 -4.03 -5.48
N LEU A 172 -7.00 -3.19 -5.72
CA LEU A 172 -7.20 -1.75 -5.89
C LEU A 172 -8.18 -1.47 -7.06
N GLN A 173 -9.10 -0.54 -6.84
CA GLN A 173 -10.02 -0.07 -7.86
C GLN A 173 -9.37 1.01 -8.75
N ALA A 174 -9.88 1.17 -9.97
CA ALA A 174 -9.44 2.26 -10.85
C ALA A 174 -9.85 3.62 -10.26
N GLY A 175 -8.90 4.57 -10.27
CA GLY A 175 -9.16 5.95 -9.82
C GLY A 175 -9.82 6.82 -10.88
N SER A 176 -10.36 7.95 -10.43
CA SER A 176 -10.85 9.07 -11.23
C SER A 176 -9.74 10.11 -11.46
N GLY A 177 -9.92 11.01 -12.43
CA GLY A 177 -9.03 12.16 -12.64
C GLY A 177 -8.97 13.16 -11.47
N THR A 178 -9.90 13.06 -10.52
CA THR A 178 -9.92 13.85 -9.28
C THR A 178 -9.16 13.22 -8.12
N ASP A 179 -8.76 11.96 -8.25
CA ASP A 179 -8.13 11.24 -7.15
C ASP A 179 -6.68 11.67 -6.98
N SER A 180 -6.21 11.55 -5.75
CA SER A 180 -4.81 11.82 -5.43
C SER A 180 -3.92 10.65 -5.80
N ILE A 181 -2.72 10.95 -6.29
CA ILE A 181 -1.67 9.96 -6.47
C ILE A 181 -0.90 9.84 -5.16
N VAL A 182 -0.81 8.62 -4.63
CA VAL A 182 0.04 8.33 -3.46
C VAL A 182 1.48 8.22 -3.93
N VAL A 183 2.35 8.99 -3.32
CA VAL A 183 3.79 9.01 -3.56
C VAL A 183 4.52 8.82 -2.24
N THR A 184 5.80 8.46 -2.30
CA THR A 184 6.64 8.34 -1.11
C THR A 184 7.65 9.48 -1.09
N ASP A 185 7.81 10.13 0.06
CA ASP A 185 8.93 11.05 0.28
C ASP A 185 10.25 10.26 0.30
N PRO A 186 11.20 10.53 -0.61
CA PRO A 186 12.38 9.69 -0.77
C PRO A 186 13.37 9.79 0.40
N ALA A 187 13.31 10.85 1.21
CA ALA A 187 14.21 11.04 2.34
C ALA A 187 13.66 10.40 3.63
N THR A 188 12.34 10.46 3.82
CA THR A 188 11.70 10.03 5.07
C THR A 188 10.90 8.72 4.96
N GLY A 189 10.59 8.27 3.74
CA GLY A 189 9.72 7.11 3.49
C GLY A 189 8.24 7.35 3.79
N VAL A 190 7.84 8.57 4.16
CA VAL A 190 6.45 8.91 4.47
C VAL A 190 5.62 8.96 3.20
N LEU A 191 4.46 8.30 3.20
CA LEU A 191 3.49 8.40 2.12
C LEU A 191 2.83 9.77 2.12
N LYS A 192 2.80 10.41 0.95
CA LYS A 192 2.16 11.70 0.69
C LYS A 192 1.19 11.56 -0.48
N THR A 193 0.32 12.53 -0.65
CA THR A 193 -0.51 12.66 -1.84
C THR A 193 -0.08 13.85 -2.67
N VAL A 194 -0.17 13.71 -3.99
CA VAL A 194 -0.04 14.81 -4.95
C VAL A 194 -1.22 14.77 -5.93
N SER A 195 -1.63 15.93 -6.43
CA SER A 195 -2.61 15.97 -7.51
C SER A 195 -1.97 15.49 -8.82
N ALA A 196 -2.76 14.88 -9.70
CA ALA A 196 -2.29 14.48 -11.03
C ALA A 196 -1.71 15.67 -11.82
N SER A 197 -2.27 16.87 -11.63
CA SER A 197 -1.80 18.11 -12.25
C SER A 197 -0.39 18.52 -11.81
N THR A 198 0.05 18.16 -10.59
CA THR A 198 1.43 18.44 -10.15
C THR A 198 2.46 17.72 -11.01
N LEU A 199 2.17 16.49 -11.45
CA LEU A 199 3.09 15.75 -12.32
C LEU A 199 3.24 16.44 -13.69
N MET A 200 2.12 16.91 -14.25
CA MET A 200 2.11 17.63 -15.52
C MET A 200 2.82 18.97 -15.43
N ASN A 201 2.70 19.68 -14.29
CA ASN A 201 3.33 20.99 -14.10
C ASN A 201 4.86 20.95 -14.07
N ASN A 202 5.44 19.81 -13.73
CA ASN A 202 6.89 19.65 -13.68
C ASN A 202 7.50 19.30 -15.06
N LEU A 203 6.70 19.25 -16.13
CA LEU A 203 7.23 19.04 -17.46
C LEU A 203 7.98 20.27 -17.94
N ASP A 204 9.26 20.10 -18.27
CA ASP A 204 10.06 21.15 -18.90
C ASP A 204 9.64 21.31 -20.36
N VAL A 205 8.97 22.43 -20.65
CA VAL A 205 8.50 22.78 -21.99
C VAL A 205 9.32 23.97 -22.47
N ALA A 206 10.23 23.71 -23.40
CA ALA A 206 11.18 24.69 -23.91
C ALA A 206 11.22 24.72 -25.44
N ASN A 207 12.02 25.65 -25.97
CA ASN A 207 12.40 25.74 -27.38
C ASN A 207 11.22 25.73 -28.37
N GLY A 208 10.45 26.83 -28.41
CA GLY A 208 9.34 27.02 -29.35
C GLY A 208 8.00 26.50 -28.86
N LEU A 209 7.99 25.72 -27.77
CA LEU A 209 6.78 25.23 -27.12
C LEU A 209 6.37 26.13 -25.94
N THR A 210 5.08 26.13 -25.63
CA THR A 210 4.48 26.75 -24.44
C THR A 210 3.51 25.77 -23.79
N LYS A 211 3.36 25.89 -22.47
CA LYS A 211 2.37 25.13 -21.69
C LYS A 211 1.28 26.07 -21.18
N THR A 212 0.02 25.73 -21.39
CA THR A 212 -1.12 26.46 -20.84
C THR A 212 -2.13 25.45 -20.29
N GLY A 213 -2.30 25.42 -18.97
CA GLY A 213 -3.00 24.33 -18.29
C GLY A 213 -2.33 23.00 -18.57
N ASP A 214 -3.12 22.05 -19.09
CA ASP A 214 -2.66 20.69 -19.44
C ASP A 214 -2.23 20.56 -20.91
N SER A 215 -2.31 21.64 -21.70
CA SER A 215 -1.93 21.62 -23.11
C SER A 215 -0.51 22.12 -23.35
N ILE A 216 0.22 21.41 -24.22
CA ILE A 216 1.49 21.86 -24.80
C ILE A 216 1.22 22.32 -26.22
N LYS A 217 1.68 23.53 -26.57
CA LYS A 217 1.41 24.17 -27.87
C LYS A 217 2.69 24.73 -28.47
N LEU A 218 2.72 24.88 -29.80
CA LEU A 218 3.71 25.73 -30.46
C LEU A 218 3.34 27.21 -30.24
N GLY A 219 4.35 28.09 -30.21
CA GLY A 219 4.16 29.54 -30.06
C GLY A 219 5.07 30.19 -29.01
N GLY A 220 6.04 29.46 -28.48
CA GLY A 220 7.09 29.99 -27.61
C GLY A 220 8.29 30.50 -28.41
N THR A 221 9.27 31.06 -27.70
CA THR A 221 10.55 31.45 -28.30
C THR A 221 11.45 30.24 -28.50
N LEU A 222 12.08 30.13 -29.67
CA LEU A 222 13.18 29.20 -29.88
C LEU A 222 14.44 29.72 -29.18
N ASN A 223 14.97 28.95 -28.22
CA ASN A 223 16.22 29.28 -27.54
C ASN A 223 17.42 28.52 -28.12
N GLN A 224 17.16 27.59 -29.03
CA GLN A 224 18.15 26.79 -29.73
C GLN A 224 17.74 26.62 -31.20
N ALA A 225 18.71 26.34 -32.06
CA ALA A 225 18.44 26.03 -33.46
C ALA A 225 17.56 24.76 -33.54
N THR A 226 16.49 24.83 -34.34
CA THR A 226 15.51 23.75 -34.46
C THR A 226 15.27 23.43 -35.91
N THR A 227 15.29 22.13 -36.24
CA THR A 227 15.00 21.63 -37.58
C THR A 227 13.83 20.66 -37.50
N ILE A 228 12.86 20.80 -38.41
CA ILE A 228 11.76 19.84 -38.58
C ILE A 228 12.17 18.83 -39.65
N GLY A 229 12.56 17.64 -39.23
CA GLY A 229 12.82 16.52 -40.16
C GLY A 229 11.52 15.92 -40.66
N THR A 230 11.32 15.83 -41.98
CA THR A 230 10.06 15.33 -42.55
C THR A 230 10.11 13.85 -42.96
N ASN A 231 11.28 13.21 -42.94
CA ASN A 231 11.48 11.79 -43.29
C ASN A 231 10.71 11.38 -44.58
N GLY A 232 10.80 12.19 -45.64
CA GLY A 232 10.13 11.93 -46.93
C GLY A 232 8.65 12.33 -47.00
N HIS A 233 8.08 12.90 -45.94
CA HIS A 233 6.71 13.40 -45.91
C HIS A 233 6.64 14.90 -46.23
N ASN A 234 5.45 15.37 -46.62
CA ASN A 234 5.20 16.80 -46.81
C ASN A 234 4.99 17.47 -45.45
N LEU A 235 5.64 18.62 -45.23
CA LEU A 235 5.29 19.55 -44.15
C LEU A 235 4.35 20.61 -44.71
N THR A 236 3.12 20.66 -44.21
CA THR A 236 2.16 21.70 -44.54
C THR A 236 2.03 22.66 -43.37
N ILE A 237 2.31 23.95 -43.60
CA ILE A 237 2.06 25.02 -42.62
C ILE A 237 0.74 25.69 -43.02
N GLY A 238 -0.33 25.33 -42.31
CA GLY A 238 -1.63 25.97 -42.48
C GLY A 238 -1.68 27.29 -41.73
N VAL A 239 -1.96 28.36 -42.45
CA VAL A 239 -2.50 29.59 -41.85
C VAL A 239 -4.01 29.43 -41.82
N GLY A 240 -4.70 29.93 -40.80
CA GLY A 240 -6.14 29.73 -40.65
C GLY A 240 -6.95 30.18 -41.88
N GLY A 241 -8.24 29.82 -41.91
CA GLY A 241 -9.12 30.15 -43.05
C GLY A 241 -9.77 31.53 -42.98
N ALA A 242 -9.45 32.36 -41.98
CA ALA A 242 -10.08 33.66 -41.82
C ALA A 242 -9.42 34.69 -42.75
N ALA A 243 -10.20 35.66 -43.22
CA ALA A 243 -9.68 36.78 -44.00
C ALA A 243 -8.66 37.56 -43.15
N GLY A 244 -7.38 37.47 -43.52
CA GLY A 244 -6.27 38.12 -42.83
C GLY A 244 -5.21 37.16 -42.26
N ASP A 245 -5.48 35.86 -42.22
CA ASP A 245 -4.48 34.87 -41.80
C ASP A 245 -3.37 34.75 -42.86
N SER A 246 -2.11 34.88 -42.43
CA SER A 246 -0.94 34.89 -43.33
C SER A 246 0.28 34.24 -42.69
N LEU A 247 1.19 33.73 -43.53
CA LEU A 247 2.49 33.23 -43.09
C LEU A 247 3.45 34.41 -43.02
N ASN A 248 3.62 34.96 -41.82
CA ASN A 248 4.54 36.04 -41.58
C ASN A 248 5.95 35.47 -41.31
N ILE A 249 6.90 35.80 -42.18
CA ILE A 249 8.32 35.46 -42.01
C ILE A 249 9.09 36.75 -41.75
N THR A 250 9.67 36.88 -40.56
CA THR A 250 10.43 38.07 -40.13
C THR A 250 11.91 37.70 -39.96
N GLY A 251 12.79 38.71 -39.88
CA GLY A 251 14.23 38.49 -39.74
C GLY A 251 14.93 37.98 -41.01
N LEU A 252 14.33 38.18 -42.18
CA LEU A 252 14.95 37.84 -43.45
C LEU A 252 16.20 38.69 -43.70
N SER A 253 17.26 38.05 -44.19
CA SER A 253 18.48 38.71 -44.65
C SER A 253 18.43 38.94 -46.16
N SER A 254 19.27 39.84 -46.68
CA SER A 254 19.41 40.05 -48.13
C SER A 254 19.90 38.76 -48.80
N GLY A 255 19.22 38.34 -49.88
CA GLY A 255 19.64 37.21 -50.70
C GLY A 255 20.64 37.59 -51.80
N ASN A 256 21.35 36.59 -52.32
CA ASN A 256 22.25 36.67 -53.47
C ASN A 256 21.70 35.81 -54.62
N LEU A 257 21.22 36.44 -55.70
CA LEU A 257 20.63 35.72 -56.84
C LEU A 257 21.59 34.78 -57.60
N ALA A 258 22.90 34.88 -57.38
CA ALA A 258 23.88 33.97 -57.98
C ALA A 258 23.92 32.60 -57.27
N THR A 259 23.53 32.53 -55.99
CA THR A 259 23.62 31.32 -55.15
C THR A 259 22.29 30.91 -54.56
N ASP A 260 21.42 31.87 -54.29
CA ASP A 260 20.16 31.68 -53.59
C ASP A 260 19.04 31.46 -54.60
N SER A 261 18.00 30.76 -54.14
CA SER A 261 16.86 30.43 -54.97
C SER A 261 15.69 31.34 -54.70
N ILE A 262 15.00 31.71 -55.76
CA ILE A 262 13.69 32.36 -55.65
C ILE A 262 12.67 31.26 -55.40
N VAL A 263 11.85 31.46 -54.37
CA VAL A 263 10.75 30.56 -54.02
C VAL A 263 9.42 31.19 -54.38
N VAL A 264 8.52 30.41 -54.95
CA VAL A 264 7.13 30.78 -55.25
C VAL A 264 6.20 29.76 -54.65
N VAL A 265 4.94 30.15 -54.43
CA VAL A 265 3.89 29.27 -53.94
C VAL A 265 2.93 28.96 -55.08
N ASN A 266 2.64 27.69 -55.32
CA ASN A 266 1.57 27.29 -56.21
C ASN A 266 0.22 27.61 -55.57
N GLY A 267 -0.55 28.53 -56.16
CA GLY A 267 -1.81 29.04 -55.58
C GLY A 267 -2.91 28.00 -55.39
N ALA A 268 -2.88 26.87 -56.11
CA ALA A 268 -3.88 25.81 -55.99
C ALA A 268 -3.53 24.76 -54.93
N THR A 269 -2.24 24.49 -54.72
CA THR A 269 -1.76 23.39 -53.85
C THR A 269 -1.04 23.87 -52.60
N GLY A 270 -0.69 25.15 -52.52
CA GLY A 270 0.13 25.71 -51.44
C GLY A 270 1.59 25.24 -51.44
N LYS A 271 2.02 24.45 -52.43
CA LYS A 271 3.40 23.93 -52.49
C LYS A 271 4.38 25.05 -52.82
N VAL A 272 5.48 25.12 -52.07
CA VAL A 272 6.62 25.98 -52.37
C VAL A 272 7.48 25.32 -53.44
N ALA A 273 7.83 26.06 -54.49
CA ALA A 273 8.69 25.62 -55.57
C ALA A 273 9.81 26.64 -55.82
N ARG A 274 10.95 26.16 -56.33
CA ARG A 274 12.02 27.02 -56.80
C ARG A 274 11.74 27.45 -58.24
N VAL A 275 12.02 28.70 -58.57
CA VAL A 275 12.02 29.21 -59.94
C VAL A 275 13.36 29.82 -60.28
N SER A 276 13.77 29.67 -61.53
CA SER A 276 15.00 30.27 -62.06
C SER A 276 14.84 31.79 -62.14
N ALA A 277 15.90 32.54 -61.81
CA ALA A 277 15.90 33.99 -61.90
C ALA A 277 15.63 34.50 -63.33
N SER A 278 16.09 33.77 -64.35
CA SER A 278 15.84 34.06 -65.77
C SER A 278 14.35 33.97 -66.18
N THR A 279 13.51 33.36 -65.34
CA THR A 279 12.07 33.28 -65.60
C THR A 279 11.35 34.59 -65.23
N LEU A 280 11.94 35.41 -64.35
CA LEU A 280 11.35 36.68 -63.90
C LEU A 280 11.50 37.81 -64.93
N LEU A 281 12.64 37.85 -65.62
CA LEU A 281 12.94 38.83 -66.65
C LEU A 281 13.24 38.07 -67.92
N GLN A 282 12.27 38.03 -68.83
CA GLN A 282 12.44 37.42 -70.14
C GLN A 282 12.65 38.56 -71.13
N SER A 283 13.77 38.52 -71.84
CA SER A 283 14.05 39.45 -72.92
C SER A 283 14.59 38.69 -74.12
N GLY A 284 14.48 39.31 -75.28
CA GLY A 284 15.03 38.76 -76.50
C GLY A 284 15.37 39.84 -77.50
N GLU A 285 16.21 39.46 -78.44
CA GLU A 285 16.66 40.27 -79.56
C GLU A 285 16.54 39.44 -80.83
N SER A 286 16.14 40.06 -81.93
CA SER A 286 16.08 39.43 -83.24
C SER A 286 16.37 40.46 -84.32
N VAL A 287 17.13 40.05 -85.32
CA VAL A 287 17.54 40.89 -86.45
C VAL A 287 17.04 40.27 -87.75
N PHE A 288 16.45 41.09 -88.60
CA PHE A 288 15.89 40.71 -89.89
C PHE A 288 16.41 41.63 -91.00
N ASN A 289 16.43 41.11 -92.22
CA ASN A 289 16.68 41.93 -93.41
C ASN A 289 15.34 42.10 -94.14
N ALA A 290 14.95 43.34 -94.41
CA ALA A 290 13.73 43.63 -95.17
C ALA A 290 13.85 43.10 -96.60
N ALA A 291 12.76 42.52 -97.12
CA ALA A 291 12.67 42.08 -98.51
C ALA A 291 12.38 43.25 -99.49
N GLY A 292 11.95 44.38 -98.95
CA GLY A 292 11.51 45.57 -99.68
C GLY A 292 9.99 45.62 -99.82
N GLY A 293 9.38 46.78 -99.50
CA GLY A 293 7.93 46.95 -99.59
C GLY A 293 7.37 48.07 -98.69
N ALA A 294 6.07 48.32 -98.80
CA ALA A 294 5.39 49.33 -97.98
C ALA A 294 5.09 48.87 -96.54
N SER A 295 4.99 47.55 -96.32
CA SER A 295 4.74 46.93 -95.02
C SER A 295 5.28 45.50 -95.03
N GLU A 296 6.00 45.12 -93.97
CA GLU A 296 6.53 43.77 -93.79
C GLU A 296 6.31 43.27 -92.37
N MET A 297 6.04 41.96 -92.24
CA MET A 297 5.82 41.28 -90.97
C MET A 297 7.01 40.39 -90.63
N TYR A 298 7.54 40.56 -89.43
CA TYR A 298 8.63 39.77 -88.87
C TYR A 298 8.10 38.90 -87.73
N ALA A 299 8.26 37.58 -87.84
CA ALA A 299 8.00 36.66 -86.74
C ALA A 299 9.20 36.71 -85.78
N VAL A 300 8.99 37.20 -84.57
CA VAL A 300 10.07 37.45 -83.59
C VAL A 300 10.17 36.24 -82.65
N PRO A 301 11.23 35.42 -82.76
CA PRO A 301 11.39 34.26 -81.90
C PRO A 301 11.33 34.62 -80.41
N GLY A 302 10.49 33.89 -79.67
CA GLY A 302 10.35 34.05 -78.22
C GLY A 302 9.53 35.26 -77.76
N LEU A 303 9.06 36.14 -78.66
CA LEU A 303 8.22 37.28 -78.29
C LEU A 303 6.86 36.80 -77.74
N PRO A 304 6.55 37.03 -76.44
CA PRO A 304 5.30 36.57 -75.85
C PRO A 304 4.10 37.43 -76.28
N GLU A 305 2.89 36.88 -76.20
CA GLU A 305 1.65 37.65 -76.44
C GLU A 305 1.48 38.82 -75.46
N ASN A 306 1.88 38.62 -74.20
CA ASN A 306 1.88 39.64 -73.15
C ASN A 306 3.30 40.18 -72.95
N VAL A 307 3.78 40.97 -73.91
CA VAL A 307 5.07 41.65 -73.82
C VAL A 307 4.92 42.99 -73.10
N THR A 308 5.83 43.32 -72.19
CA THR A 308 5.81 44.61 -71.46
C THR A 308 6.28 45.74 -72.36
N LYS A 309 7.32 45.50 -73.16
CA LYS A 309 7.83 46.51 -74.10
C LYS A 309 8.55 45.86 -75.28
N VAL A 310 8.33 46.45 -76.45
CA VAL A 310 9.06 46.14 -77.69
C VAL A 310 9.73 47.41 -78.19
N TRP A 311 10.94 47.27 -78.69
CA TRP A 311 11.67 48.29 -79.41
C TRP A 311 11.99 47.75 -80.79
N VAL A 312 11.73 48.55 -81.82
CA VAL A 312 12.04 48.21 -83.21
C VAL A 312 12.93 49.31 -83.76
N PHE A 313 14.01 48.92 -84.43
CA PHE A 313 14.95 49.82 -85.06
C PHE A 313 15.07 49.46 -86.54
N ARG A 314 15.16 50.47 -87.40
CA ARG A 314 15.52 50.33 -88.82
C ARG A 314 16.88 50.98 -89.02
N ASN A 315 17.88 50.20 -89.44
CA ASN A 315 19.26 50.67 -89.65
C ASN A 315 19.80 51.49 -88.46
N GLY A 316 19.46 51.08 -87.23
CA GLY A 316 19.84 51.76 -85.99
C GLY A 316 18.94 52.92 -85.54
N VAL A 317 17.95 53.35 -86.35
CA VAL A 317 16.98 54.39 -85.96
C VAL A 317 15.76 53.75 -85.32
N LYS A 318 15.45 54.17 -84.08
CA LYS A 318 14.27 53.68 -83.36
C LYS A 318 12.97 54.12 -84.03
N LEU A 319 12.08 53.18 -84.24
CA LEU A 319 10.73 53.38 -84.75
C LEU A 319 9.72 53.59 -83.62
N LEU A 320 8.59 54.22 -83.93
CA LEU A 320 7.50 54.49 -83.01
C LEU A 320 6.44 53.38 -83.06
N THR A 321 6.12 52.80 -81.91
CA THR A 321 5.03 51.82 -81.80
C THR A 321 3.71 52.47 -82.21
N THR A 322 2.82 51.71 -82.85
CA THR A 322 1.52 52.10 -83.42
C THR A 322 1.56 53.06 -84.62
N THR A 323 2.64 53.83 -84.80
CA THR A 323 2.82 54.72 -85.96
C THR A 323 3.65 54.05 -87.05
N ASP A 324 4.84 53.57 -86.70
CA ASP A 324 5.82 53.01 -87.64
C ASP A 324 5.83 51.49 -87.65
N TYR A 325 5.34 50.87 -86.56
CA TYR A 325 5.18 49.43 -86.46
C TYR A 325 4.07 49.04 -85.47
N THR A 326 3.53 47.84 -85.63
CA THR A 326 2.58 47.22 -84.69
C THR A 326 3.12 45.88 -84.19
N VAL A 327 2.66 45.44 -83.03
CA VAL A 327 3.02 44.15 -82.43
C VAL A 327 1.75 43.35 -82.22
N THR A 328 1.70 42.12 -82.72
CA THR A 328 0.54 41.24 -82.56
C THR A 328 0.98 39.78 -82.61
N GLY A 329 0.60 38.97 -81.62
CA GLY A 329 0.75 37.51 -81.68
C GLY A 329 2.18 36.98 -81.89
N GLY A 330 3.20 37.65 -81.34
CA GLY A 330 4.61 37.28 -81.55
C GLY A 330 5.22 37.83 -82.85
N ASN A 331 4.47 38.63 -83.59
CA ASN A 331 4.93 39.29 -84.80
C ASN A 331 5.07 40.80 -84.61
N VAL A 332 6.03 41.39 -85.32
CA VAL A 332 6.19 42.84 -85.50
C VAL A 332 5.91 43.16 -86.96
N THR A 333 4.93 44.02 -87.23
CA THR A 333 4.68 44.53 -88.59
C THR A 333 5.22 45.94 -88.69
N VAL A 334 6.19 46.18 -89.56
CA VAL A 334 6.78 47.50 -89.79
C VAL A 334 6.13 48.12 -91.02
N ALA A 335 5.50 49.28 -90.84
CA ALA A 335 4.83 50.04 -91.88
C ALA A 335 4.97 51.54 -91.55
N ILE A 336 5.98 52.18 -92.14
CA ILE A 336 6.31 53.58 -91.86
C ILE A 336 5.49 54.47 -92.81
N PRO A 337 4.62 55.37 -92.30
CA PRO A 337 3.81 56.23 -93.15
C PRO A 337 4.68 57.06 -94.11
N GLY A 338 4.46 56.88 -95.42
CA GLY A 338 5.18 57.62 -96.45
C GLY A 338 6.60 57.13 -96.75
N VAL A 339 7.07 56.04 -96.14
CA VAL A 339 8.41 55.49 -96.38
C VAL A 339 8.33 53.98 -96.62
N SER A 340 8.81 53.50 -97.76
CA SER A 340 8.97 52.06 -98.01
C SER A 340 10.24 51.50 -97.39
N LEU A 341 10.17 50.26 -96.95
CA LEU A 341 11.34 49.44 -96.63
C LEU A 341 12.09 49.14 -97.93
N VAL A 342 13.41 49.26 -97.87
CA VAL A 342 14.32 48.93 -98.98
C VAL A 342 14.87 47.54 -98.72
N ALA A 343 14.97 46.73 -99.77
CA ALA A 343 15.58 45.41 -99.67
C ALA A 343 16.98 45.52 -99.07
N GLY A 344 17.23 44.81 -97.97
CA GLY A 344 18.48 44.87 -97.21
C GLY A 344 18.51 45.85 -96.04
N ASP A 345 17.44 46.60 -95.79
CA ASP A 345 17.29 47.33 -94.51
C ASP A 345 17.34 46.35 -93.34
N VAL A 346 18.08 46.71 -92.30
CA VAL A 346 18.21 45.91 -91.08
C VAL A 346 17.12 46.33 -90.10
N ILE A 347 16.24 45.37 -89.76
CA ILE A 347 15.21 45.52 -88.74
C ILE A 347 15.63 44.77 -87.50
N GLU A 348 15.93 45.50 -86.42
CA GLU A 348 16.25 44.93 -85.12
C GLU A 348 15.04 45.07 -84.20
N VAL A 349 14.64 43.98 -83.57
CA VAL A 349 13.57 43.92 -82.60
C VAL A 349 14.14 43.48 -81.26
N GLN A 350 13.99 44.30 -80.23
CA GLN A 350 14.28 43.96 -78.86
C GLN A 350 13.00 43.94 -78.03
N TRP A 351 12.88 43.04 -77.08
CA TRP A 351 11.72 42.96 -76.21
C TRP A 351 12.07 42.60 -74.77
N VAL A 352 11.21 43.03 -73.85
CA VAL A 352 11.23 42.61 -72.46
C VAL A 352 9.81 42.31 -71.99
N LYS A 353 9.70 41.25 -71.21
CA LYS A 353 8.51 40.83 -70.49
C LYS A 353 8.62 41.25 -69.02
#